data_AF-A0A3D4BA82-F1
#
_entry.id   AF-A0A3D4BA82-F1
#
_cell.length_a   1.000
_cell.length_b   1.000
_cell.length_c   1.000
_cell.angle_alpha   90.00
_cell.angle_beta   90.00
_cell.angle_gamma   90.00
#
_symmetry.space_group_name_H-M   'P 1'
#
loop_
_entity.id
_entity.type
_entity.pdbx_description
1 polymer ?
#
loop_
_entity_poly.entity_id
_entity_poly.type
_entity_poly.pdbx_seq_one_letter_code
_entity_poly.pdbx_strand_id
1 'polypeptide(L)' 'GGQWMYVVDPSGELATKHPIKLGRQNSRYFEVLEGLQENERVITSMYDNFGDMEK' A
#
# COMPACT_ATOMS: atom_id res chain seq x y z
N GLY A 1 -13.49 -1.19 -8.12
CA GLY A 1 -12.09 -1.34 -8.59
C GLY A 1 -11.31 -1.96 -7.46
N GLY A 2 -10.59 -3.05 -7.72
CA GLY A 2 -9.93 -3.85 -6.68
C GLY A 2 -8.86 -3.06 -5.91
N GLN A 3 -8.57 -3.52 -4.70
CA GLN A 3 -7.50 -2.98 -3.85
C GLN A 3 -6.16 -3.56 -4.29
N TRP A 4 -5.15 -2.70 -4.41
CA TRP A 4 -3.81 -3.08 -4.85
C TRP A 4 -2.77 -2.17 -4.20
N MET A 5 -1.56 -2.68 -4.05
CA MET A 5 -0.39 -1.93 -3.59
C MET A 5 0.80 -2.17 -4.51
N TYR A 6 1.73 -1.22 -4.55
CA TYR A 6 3.01 -1.43 -5.20
C TYR A 6 3.96 -2.08 -4.21
N VAL A 7 4.38 -3.30 -4.52
CA VAL A 7 5.40 -4.04 -3.77
C VAL A 7 6.73 -3.85 -4.47
N VAL A 8 7.72 -3.37 -3.73
CA VAL A 8 9.08 -3.15 -4.18
C VAL A 8 9.83 -4.47 -4.11
N ASP A 9 10.52 -4.82 -5.20
CA ASP A 9 11.32 -6.03 -5.25
C ASP A 9 12.55 -5.95 -4.29
N PRO A 10 13.22 -7.07 -4.00
CA PRO A 10 14.37 -7.09 -3.11
C PRO A 10 15.51 -6.16 -3.53
N SER A 11 15.74 -5.95 -4.84
CA SER A 11 16.76 -5.03 -5.37
C SER A 11 16.44 -3.57 -5.03
N GLY A 12 15.16 -3.22 -4.87
CA GLY A 12 14.73 -1.84 -4.63
C GLY A 12 14.56 -1.01 -5.91
N GLU A 13 14.80 -1.57 -7.09
CA GLU A 13 14.80 -0.84 -8.36
C GLU A 13 13.43 -0.89 -9.04
N LEU A 14 12.65 -1.95 -8.79
CA LEU A 14 11.36 -2.18 -9.43
C LEU A 14 10.26 -2.32 -8.39
N ALA A 15 9.06 -1.87 -8.76
CA ALA A 15 7.86 -2.12 -7.99
C ALA A 15 6.77 -2.71 -8.88
N THR A 16 6.07 -3.73 -8.38
CA THR A 16 5.01 -4.41 -9.11
C THR A 16 3.68 -4.22 -8.41
N LYS A 17 2.62 -4.17 -9.19
CA LYS A 17 1.26 -3.99 -8.68
C LYS A 17 0.75 -5.33 -8.14
N HIS A 18 0.58 -5.39 -6.84
CA HIS A 18 0.10 -6.57 -6.14
C HIS A 18 -1.36 -6.39 -5.71
N PRO A 19 -2.25 -7.36 -6.01
CA PRO A 19 -3.60 -7.34 -5.47
C PRO A 19 -3.53 -7.56 -3.97
N ILE A 20 -4.27 -6.75 -3.22
CA ILE A 20 -4.35 -6.87 -1.77
C ILE A 20 -5.81 -6.89 -1.33
N LYS A 21 -6.02 -7.31 -0.08
CA LYS A 21 -7.31 -7.18 0.59
C LYS A 21 -7.13 -6.32 1.81
N LEU A 22 -7.83 -5.20 1.85
CA LEU A 22 -7.87 -4.37 3.05
C LEU A 22 -9.05 -4.78 3.94
N GLY A 23 -8.81 -4.74 5.23
CA GLY A 23 -9.81 -4.87 6.27
C GLY A 23 -10.28 -3.49 6.72
N ARG A 24 -10.18 -3.24 8.02
CA ARG A 24 -10.57 -1.95 8.61
C ARG A 24 -9.61 -0.83 8.18
N GLN A 25 -10.17 0.33 7.90
CA GLN A 25 -9.42 1.55 7.61
C GLN A 25 -9.88 2.66 8.56
N ASN A 26 -8.95 3.52 8.95
CA ASN A 26 -9.23 4.79 9.62
C ASN A 26 -8.36 5.89 8.98
N SER A 27 -8.45 7.12 9.49
CA SER A 27 -7.73 8.26 8.90
C SER A 27 -6.19 8.17 8.99
N ARG A 28 -5.65 7.23 9.78
CA ARG A 28 -4.21 7.06 9.97
C ARG A 28 -3.68 5.71 9.51
N TYR A 29 -4.53 4.69 9.44
CA TYR A 29 -4.10 3.30 9.23
C TYR A 29 -5.05 2.53 8.33
N PHE A 30 -4.47 1.62 7.56
CA PHE A 30 -5.17 0.59 6.79
C PHE A 30 -4.72 -0.78 7.28
N GLU A 31 -5.68 -1.67 7.54
CA GLU A 31 -5.42 -3.07 7.84
C GLU A 31 -5.30 -3.84 6.52
N VAL A 32 -4.16 -4.53 6.32
CA VAL A 32 -3.97 -5.44 5.18
C VAL A 32 -4.18 -6.86 5.66
N LEU A 33 -5.16 -7.55 5.07
CA LEU A 33 -5.53 -8.93 5.42
C LEU A 33 -4.82 -9.96 4.55
N GLU A 34 -4.61 -9.65 3.27
CA GLU A 34 -4.05 -10.58 2.28
C GLU A 34 -3.27 -9.81 1.21
N GLY A 35 -2.33 -10.49 0.54
CA GLY A 35 -1.61 -9.98 -0.64
C GLY A 35 -0.22 -9.40 -0.38
N LEU A 36 0.23 -9.43 0.89
CA LEU A 36 1.59 -9.08 1.30
C LEU A 36 2.21 -10.21 2.15
N GLN A 37 3.52 -10.36 2.05
CA GLN A 37 4.35 -11.26 2.85
C GLN A 37 5.20 -10.48 3.85
N GLU A 38 5.66 -11.18 4.89
CA GLU A 38 6.59 -10.61 5.86
C GLU A 38 7.88 -10.14 5.15
N ASN A 39 8.37 -8.97 5.53
CA ASN A 39 9.55 -8.29 4.97
C ASN A 39 9.39 -7.71 3.56
N GLU A 40 8.19 -7.71 2.98
CA GLU A 40 7.95 -6.95 1.73
C GLU A 40 7.91 -5.44 2.00
N ARG A 41 8.49 -4.69 1.06
CA ARG A 41 8.46 -3.23 1.08
C ARG A 41 7.36 -2.75 0.16
N VAL A 42 6.55 -1.81 0.61
CA VAL A 42 5.42 -1.27 -0.16
C VAL A 42 5.49 0.24 -0.26
N ILE A 43 4.97 0.79 -1.36
CA ILE A 43 4.87 2.23 -1.55
C ILE A 43 3.55 2.73 -0.95
N THR A 44 3.63 3.57 0.08
CA THR A 44 2.46 4.15 0.77
C THR A 44 2.21 5.61 0.43
N SER A 45 3.14 6.29 -0.25
CA SER A 45 3.12 7.74 -0.49
C SER A 45 1.91 8.26 -1.28
N MET A 46 1.14 7.40 -1.95
CA MET A 46 -0.12 7.82 -2.57
C MET A 46 -1.22 8.14 -1.55
N TYR A 47 -1.12 7.66 -0.31
CA TYR A 47 -2.06 7.98 0.76
C TYR A 47 -1.70 9.29 1.49
N ASP A 48 -0.41 9.58 1.68
CA ASP A 48 0.04 10.85 2.25
C ASP A 48 -0.39 12.06 1.41
N ASN A 49 -0.31 11.95 0.07
CA ASN A 49 -0.77 13.02 -0.82
C ASN A 49 -2.29 13.29 -0.73
N PHE A 50 -3.10 12.33 -0.28
CA PHE A 50 -4.53 12.59 -0.04
C PHE A 50 -4.78 13.34 1.27
N GLY A 51 -3.90 13.20 2.27
CA GLY A 51 -3.98 13.93 3.54
C GLY A 51 -3.52 15.38 3.44
N ASP A 52 -2.59 15.69 2.54
CA ASP A 52 -2.05 17.05 2.32
C ASP A 52 -2.85 17.85 1.27
N MET A 53 -3.76 17.22 0.52
CA MET A 53 -4.61 17.87 -0.50
C MET A 53 -5.95 18.41 0.06
N GLU A 54 -6.12 18.51 1.38
CA GLU A 54 -7.16 19.34 1.99
C GLU A 54 -6.58 20.66 2.55
N LYS A 55 -6.31 21.61 1.66
CA LYS A 55 -6.50 23.03 1.96
C LYS A 55 -6.81 23.88 0.73
#